data_AF-A0A2N6NUW6-F1
#
_entry.id   AF-A0A2N6NUW6-F1
#
_cell.length_a   1.000
_cell.length_b   1.000
_cell.length_c   1.000
_cell.angle_alpha   90.00
_cell.angle_beta   90.00
_cell.angle_gamma   90.00
#
_symmetry.space_group_name_H-M   'P 1'
#
loop_
_entity.id
_entity.type
_entity.pdbx_description
1 polymer ?
#
loop_
_entity_poly.entity_id
_entity_poly.type
_entity_poly.pdbx_seq_one_letter_code
_entity_poly.pdbx_strand_id
1 'polypeptide(L)'
;MDNVDGKQARRTGTSSGLGELFDHGIDSLNCTLASLFQVAAMGLGTSPAGVFTALCPCVAMFFSTWETYHTHTLFLGYINGPTEGLLIACGIMIASGIWGPEIWSQPMAGIFSDILPGLADMLGETSVRDIWVPLVGMSLLGTHVPFCVFNVIGARRKQGLPVAPVFLELAPMTVFSVTIVAWLGSPYSTLMKENHLILFCCTMSFVFGRLTTKMILAHLTRQPFPYWTAMLWPLVGGAVLANLPRIGFPQLSATLEAYYLWAYFVFATVLYFRWAFIVVNAICNFLGINALTIPKDKQIANKRAHDAAKLH
;
A
#
# COMPACT_ATOMS: atom_id res chain seq x y z
N MET A 1 5.99 14.03 -5.96
CA MET A 1 6.64 14.03 -7.28
C MET A 1 6.02 12.99 -8.21
N ASP A 2 5.56 11.86 -7.66
CA ASP A 2 4.89 10.77 -8.38
C ASP A 2 3.80 11.23 -9.34
N ASN A 3 2.73 11.88 -8.84
CA ASN A 3 1.58 12.39 -9.63
C ASN A 3 1.90 13.34 -10.83
N VAL A 4 3.17 13.71 -11.04
CA VAL A 4 3.63 14.54 -12.16
C VAL A 4 4.04 13.70 -13.37
N ASP A 5 4.41 12.43 -13.18
CA ASP A 5 4.98 11.57 -14.21
C ASP A 5 3.97 11.29 -15.35
N GLY A 6 2.70 11.00 -15.05
CA GLY A 6 1.65 10.75 -16.03
C GLY A 6 1.27 12.02 -16.79
N LYS A 7 1.27 13.18 -16.12
CA LYS A 7 1.09 14.49 -16.80
C LYS A 7 2.24 14.74 -17.77
N GLN A 8 3.48 14.45 -17.35
CA GLN A 8 4.66 14.61 -18.18
C GLN A 8 4.68 13.63 -19.36
N ALA A 9 4.27 12.37 -19.14
CA ALA A 9 4.17 11.35 -20.16
C ALA A 9 3.14 11.75 -21.23
N ARG A 10 1.97 12.27 -20.83
CA ARG A 10 0.97 12.81 -21.76
C ARG A 10 1.50 14.02 -22.52
N ARG A 11 2.13 14.98 -21.82
CA ARG A 11 2.72 16.19 -22.43
C ARG A 11 3.76 15.86 -23.50
N THR A 12 4.54 14.80 -23.29
CA THR A 12 5.61 14.37 -24.20
C THR A 12 5.16 13.30 -25.19
N GLY A 13 3.91 12.83 -25.10
CA GLY A 13 3.38 11.72 -25.90
C GLY A 13 4.13 10.40 -25.67
N THR A 14 4.57 10.12 -24.46
CA THR A 14 5.36 8.93 -24.07
C THR A 14 4.65 7.99 -23.09
N SER A 15 3.34 8.15 -22.90
CA SER A 15 2.52 7.22 -22.11
C SER A 15 2.63 5.80 -22.65
N SER A 16 2.85 4.84 -21.75
CA SER A 16 2.99 3.41 -22.08
C SER A 16 2.54 2.54 -20.91
N GLY A 17 2.19 1.28 -21.16
CA GLY A 17 1.89 0.31 -20.11
C GLY A 17 3.08 0.04 -19.18
N LEU A 18 4.32 0.24 -19.66
CA LEU A 18 5.50 0.22 -18.77
C LEU A 18 5.45 1.34 -17.74
N GLY A 19 5.07 2.54 -18.16
CA GLY A 19 4.92 3.69 -17.26
C GLY A 19 3.88 3.41 -16.19
N GLU A 20 2.69 2.93 -16.58
CA GLU A 20 1.63 2.55 -15.64
C GLU A 20 2.06 1.44 -14.67
N LEU A 21 2.76 0.40 -15.17
CA LEU A 21 3.29 -0.66 -14.31
C LEU A 21 4.33 -0.15 -13.31
N PHE A 22 5.15 0.81 -13.72
CA PHE A 22 6.21 1.36 -12.88
C PHE A 22 5.65 2.30 -11.82
N ASP A 23 4.81 3.26 -12.21
CA ASP A 23 4.14 4.23 -11.34
C ASP A 23 3.35 3.51 -10.22
N HIS A 24 2.32 2.75 -10.61
CA HIS A 24 1.50 2.01 -9.66
C HIS A 24 2.29 0.91 -8.93
N GLY A 25 3.37 0.41 -9.54
CA GLY A 25 4.27 -0.56 -8.93
C GLY A 25 5.07 0.03 -7.78
N ILE A 26 5.60 1.23 -7.94
CA ILE A 26 6.31 1.96 -6.88
C ILE A 26 5.33 2.42 -5.80
N ASP A 27 4.14 2.91 -6.18
CA ASP A 27 3.05 3.22 -5.24
C ASP A 27 2.73 2.05 -4.31
N SER A 28 2.69 0.84 -4.87
CA SER A 28 2.41 -0.37 -4.08
C SER A 28 3.51 -0.68 -3.06
N LEU A 29 4.79 -0.44 -3.38
CA LEU A 29 5.89 -0.55 -2.41
C LEU A 29 5.76 0.53 -1.33
N ASN A 30 5.39 1.74 -1.75
CA ASN A 30 5.33 2.91 -0.89
C ASN A 30 4.17 2.85 0.13
N CYS A 31 3.13 2.04 -0.13
CA CYS A 31 2.00 1.83 0.79
C CYS A 31 2.45 1.57 2.24
N THR A 32 3.42 0.68 2.44
CA THR A 32 3.92 0.37 3.79
C THR A 32 5.05 1.31 4.22
N LEU A 33 5.94 1.68 3.29
CA LEU A 33 7.11 2.49 3.60
C LEU A 33 6.75 3.93 3.98
N ALA A 34 5.84 4.56 3.24
CA ALA A 34 5.32 5.88 3.58
C ALA A 34 4.61 5.85 4.95
N SER A 35 3.81 4.82 5.20
CA SER A 35 3.07 4.71 6.46
C SER A 35 3.96 4.40 7.67
N LEU A 36 5.17 3.86 7.50
CA LEU A 36 6.14 3.79 8.59
C LEU A 36 6.52 5.20 9.10
N PHE A 37 6.62 6.18 8.22
CA PHE A 37 6.85 7.57 8.64
C PHE A 37 5.65 8.11 9.41
N GLN A 38 4.43 7.72 9.03
CA GLN A 38 3.23 8.07 9.77
C GLN A 38 3.20 7.45 11.17
N VAL A 39 3.59 6.18 11.30
CA VAL A 39 3.73 5.48 12.58
C VAL A 39 4.74 6.19 13.49
N ALA A 40 5.86 6.64 12.92
CA ALA A 40 6.89 7.39 13.65
C ALA A 40 6.41 8.80 14.05
N ALA A 41 5.83 9.55 13.12
CA ALA A 41 5.31 10.90 13.35
C ALA A 41 4.26 10.92 14.47
N MET A 42 3.37 9.93 14.46
CA MET A 42 2.35 9.80 15.51
C MET A 42 2.85 9.09 16.77
N GLY A 43 4.12 8.68 16.85
CA GLY A 43 4.68 7.99 18.02
C GLY A 43 3.95 6.70 18.40
N LEU A 44 3.41 5.96 17.41
CA LEU A 44 2.62 4.74 17.65
C LEU A 44 3.48 3.53 18.03
N GLY A 45 4.77 3.55 17.71
CA GLY A 45 5.74 2.48 18.04
C GLY A 45 5.34 1.11 17.48
N THR A 46 5.82 0.04 18.12
CA THR A 46 5.45 -1.35 17.79
C THR A 46 4.16 -1.79 18.47
N SER A 47 3.14 -0.94 18.41
CA SER A 47 1.79 -1.24 18.91
C SER A 47 0.89 -1.84 17.82
N PRO A 48 -0.26 -2.46 18.17
CA PRO A 48 -1.26 -2.85 17.19
C PRO A 48 -1.75 -1.68 16.32
N ALA A 49 -1.86 -0.47 16.90
CA ALA A 49 -2.18 0.74 16.16
C ALA A 49 -1.09 1.12 15.15
N GLY A 50 0.19 0.93 15.52
CA GLY A 50 1.33 1.11 14.62
C GLY A 50 1.31 0.11 13.47
N VAL A 51 1.09 -1.18 13.76
CA VAL A 51 0.96 -2.24 12.74
C VAL A 51 -0.20 -1.94 11.78
N PHE A 52 -1.37 -1.58 12.32
CA PHE A 52 -2.54 -1.21 11.52
C PHE A 52 -2.22 -0.02 10.61
N THR A 53 -1.67 1.07 11.17
CA THR A 53 -1.35 2.29 10.42
C THR A 53 -0.32 2.01 9.32
N ALA A 54 0.68 1.16 9.60
CA ALA A 54 1.70 0.79 8.62
C ALA A 54 1.13 0.01 7.43
N LEU A 55 0.11 -0.83 7.63
CA LEU A 55 -0.30 -1.84 6.64
C LEU A 55 -1.70 -1.62 6.06
N CYS A 56 -2.54 -0.77 6.67
CA CYS A 56 -3.87 -0.49 6.14
C CYS A 56 -3.88 0.08 4.70
N PRO A 57 -2.89 0.86 4.22
CA PRO A 57 -2.90 1.33 2.83
C PRO A 57 -2.73 0.20 1.82
N CYS A 58 -2.11 -0.92 2.19
CA CYS A 58 -2.02 -2.09 1.33
C CYS A 58 -3.41 -2.64 0.97
N VAL A 59 -4.35 -2.65 1.93
CA VAL A 59 -5.74 -3.04 1.67
C VAL A 59 -6.37 -2.06 0.68
N ALA A 60 -6.24 -0.74 0.92
CA ALA A 60 -6.80 0.27 0.03
C ALA A 60 -6.27 0.15 -1.40
N MET A 61 -4.94 0.03 -1.55
CA MET A 61 -4.26 -0.10 -2.84
C MET A 61 -4.66 -1.40 -3.56
N PHE A 62 -4.80 -2.51 -2.83
CA PHE A 62 -5.27 -3.77 -3.42
C PHE A 62 -6.66 -3.60 -4.02
N PHE A 63 -7.61 -3.04 -3.28
CA PHE A 63 -8.98 -2.88 -3.75
C PHE A 63 -9.08 -1.91 -4.93
N SER A 64 -8.33 -0.81 -4.95
CA SER A 64 -8.28 0.11 -6.11
C SER A 64 -7.67 -0.54 -7.34
N THR A 65 -6.63 -1.34 -7.16
CA THR A 65 -5.99 -2.04 -8.28
C THR A 65 -6.86 -3.20 -8.78
N TRP A 66 -7.55 -3.90 -7.88
CA TRP A 66 -8.52 -4.94 -8.22
C TRP A 66 -9.74 -4.37 -8.95
N GLU A 67 -10.24 -3.21 -8.51
CA GLU A 67 -11.27 -2.47 -9.22
C GLU A 67 -10.82 -2.13 -10.63
N THR A 68 -9.63 -1.52 -10.78
CA THR A 68 -9.05 -1.14 -12.08
C THR A 68 -8.89 -2.35 -13.00
N TYR A 69 -8.54 -3.52 -12.45
CA TYR A 69 -8.44 -4.76 -13.22
C TYR A 69 -9.75 -5.12 -13.94
N HIS A 70 -10.92 -4.91 -13.30
CA HIS A 70 -12.24 -5.23 -13.87
C HIS A 70 -12.91 -4.07 -14.60
N THR A 71 -12.69 -2.84 -14.16
CA THR A 71 -13.34 -1.63 -14.72
C THR A 71 -12.53 -1.03 -15.86
N HIS A 72 -11.23 -1.34 -15.94
CA HIS A 72 -10.23 -0.69 -16.79
C HIS A 72 -10.06 0.82 -16.56
N THR A 73 -10.51 1.30 -15.40
CA THR A 73 -10.41 2.70 -15.02
C THR A 73 -10.09 2.80 -13.53
N LEU A 74 -9.01 3.47 -13.18
CA LEU A 74 -8.72 3.83 -11.80
C LEU A 74 -9.63 4.98 -11.38
N PHE A 75 -10.62 4.70 -10.52
CA PHE A 75 -11.49 5.73 -9.98
C PHE A 75 -10.88 6.33 -8.72
N LEU A 76 -10.39 7.57 -8.83
CA LEU A 76 -10.01 8.39 -7.69
C LEU A 76 -11.22 9.26 -7.33
N GLY A 77 -11.90 8.95 -6.23
CA GLY A 77 -12.99 9.79 -5.72
C GLY A 77 -12.52 11.21 -5.38
N TYR A 78 -13.46 12.12 -5.16
CA TYR A 78 -13.17 13.52 -4.81
C TYR A 78 -12.27 13.65 -3.58
N ILE A 79 -12.46 12.77 -2.61
CA ILE A 79 -11.54 12.58 -1.48
C ILE A 79 -10.88 11.22 -1.70
N ASN A 80 -9.57 11.21 -1.84
CA ASN A 80 -8.78 10.02 -2.12
C ASN A 80 -7.48 10.00 -1.32
N GLY A 81 -6.97 8.79 -1.08
CA GLY A 81 -5.71 8.57 -0.38
C GLY A 81 -4.52 9.31 -1.02
N PRO A 82 -4.30 9.20 -2.34
CA PRO A 82 -3.15 9.82 -3.02
C PRO A 82 -3.11 11.36 -3.00
N THR A 83 -4.22 12.03 -2.68
CA THR A 83 -4.28 13.50 -2.61
C THR A 83 -4.49 13.96 -1.17
N GLU A 84 -5.70 13.83 -0.64
CA GLU A 84 -6.05 14.31 0.70
C GLU A 84 -5.32 13.52 1.79
N GLY A 85 -5.22 12.19 1.62
CA GLY A 85 -4.51 11.33 2.57
C GLY A 85 -3.04 11.71 2.73
N LEU A 86 -2.34 11.96 1.61
CA LEU A 86 -0.95 12.43 1.63
C LEU A 86 -0.81 13.83 2.22
N LEU A 87 -1.74 14.75 1.96
CA LEU A 87 -1.74 16.09 2.58
C LEU A 87 -1.94 16.01 4.10
N ILE A 88 -2.85 15.16 4.58
CA ILE A 88 -3.05 14.90 6.00
C ILE A 88 -1.79 14.30 6.62
N ALA A 89 -1.18 13.29 5.97
CA ALA A 89 0.06 12.68 6.44
C ALA A 89 1.21 13.70 6.53
N CYS A 90 1.38 14.55 5.50
CA CYS A 90 2.34 15.65 5.52
C CYS A 90 2.07 16.63 6.67
N GLY A 91 0.81 17.01 6.89
CA GLY A 91 0.42 17.87 8.01
C GLY A 91 0.78 17.26 9.36
N ILE A 92 0.51 15.96 9.55
CA ILE A 92 0.86 15.24 10.78
C ILE A 92 2.38 15.20 10.96
N MET A 93 3.15 14.90 9.91
CA MET A 93 4.62 14.90 9.96
C MET A 93 5.18 16.27 10.32
N ILE A 94 4.68 17.35 9.73
CA ILE A 94 5.10 18.73 10.04
C ILE A 94 4.79 19.06 11.50
N ALA A 95 3.57 18.79 11.96
CA ALA A 95 3.18 19.07 13.33
C ALA A 95 4.03 18.30 14.35
N SER A 96 4.30 17.02 14.07
CA SER A 96 5.17 16.18 14.89
C SER A 96 6.61 16.69 14.91
N GLY A 97 7.09 17.26 13.80
CA GLY A 97 8.42 17.87 13.72
C GLY A 97 8.55 19.18 14.50
N ILE A 98 7.46 19.95 14.64
CA ILE A 98 7.46 21.22 15.37
C ILE A 98 7.27 21.00 16.88
N TRP A 99 6.28 20.17 17.26
CA TRP A 99 5.84 20.03 18.65
C TRP A 99 6.15 18.69 19.31
N GLY A 100 6.74 17.74 18.56
CA GLY A 100 7.01 16.38 19.02
C GLY A 100 5.84 15.42 18.75
N PRO A 101 6.08 14.11 18.60
CA PRO A 101 5.03 13.09 18.44
C PRO A 101 4.08 12.96 19.64
N GLU A 102 4.46 13.46 20.80
CA GLU A 102 3.71 13.37 22.06
C GLU A 102 2.41 14.16 22.02
N ILE A 103 2.29 15.17 21.15
CA ILE A 103 1.06 15.95 20.97
C ILE A 103 -0.14 15.07 20.64
N TRP A 104 0.07 13.97 19.91
CA TRP A 104 -0.99 13.08 19.46
C TRP A 104 -1.54 12.20 20.58
N SER A 105 -0.78 12.04 21.68
CA SER A 105 -1.19 11.32 22.89
C SER A 105 -1.79 12.21 23.96
N GLN A 106 -1.79 13.53 23.78
CA GLN A 106 -2.40 14.44 24.75
C GLN A 106 -3.94 14.37 24.66
N PRO A 107 -4.66 14.48 25.79
CA PRO A 107 -6.12 14.58 25.80
C PRO A 107 -6.60 15.77 24.97
N MET A 108 -7.57 15.55 24.09
CA MET A 108 -8.11 16.62 23.23
C MET A 108 -9.06 17.56 23.96
N ALA A 109 -9.58 17.18 25.14
CA ALA A 109 -10.53 17.99 25.90
C ALA A 109 -9.99 19.42 26.16
N GLY A 110 -8.70 19.56 26.43
CA GLY A 110 -8.06 20.86 26.64
C GLY A 110 -8.03 21.78 25.41
N ILE A 111 -8.24 21.25 24.20
CA ILE A 111 -8.34 22.05 22.97
C ILE A 111 -9.72 22.70 22.87
N PHE A 112 -10.75 22.04 23.38
CA PHE A 112 -12.15 22.45 23.22
C PHE A 112 -12.78 23.01 24.50
N SER A 113 -12.07 22.99 25.64
CA SER A 113 -12.61 23.38 26.96
C SER A 113 -13.24 24.77 26.96
N ASP A 114 -12.61 25.72 26.26
CA ASP A 114 -13.03 27.13 26.28
C ASP A 114 -14.05 27.46 25.19
N ILE A 115 -14.19 26.59 24.18
CA ILE A 115 -15.01 26.83 22.98
C ILE A 115 -16.31 25.99 23.02
N LEU A 116 -16.21 24.73 23.44
CA LEU A 116 -17.28 23.72 23.44
C LEU A 116 -17.15 22.84 24.69
N PRO A 117 -17.49 23.34 25.89
CA PRO A 117 -17.30 22.61 27.15
C PRO A 117 -18.04 21.28 27.20
N GLY A 118 -19.25 21.18 26.64
CA GLY A 118 -19.98 19.90 26.55
C GLY A 118 -19.30 18.86 25.64
N LEU A 119 -18.56 19.30 24.61
CA LEU A 119 -17.75 18.39 23.79
C LEU A 119 -16.47 17.98 24.53
N ALA A 120 -15.85 18.89 25.27
CA ALA A 120 -14.68 18.60 26.10
C ALA A 120 -15.01 17.54 27.18
N ASP A 121 -16.16 17.65 27.84
CA ASP A 121 -16.64 16.66 28.81
C ASP A 121 -16.88 15.29 28.16
N MET A 122 -17.44 15.26 26.93
CA MET A 122 -17.63 14.02 26.18
C MET A 122 -16.32 13.38 25.73
N LEU A 123 -15.32 14.19 25.37
CA LEU A 123 -14.02 13.71 24.92
C LEU A 123 -13.17 13.19 26.09
N GLY A 124 -13.23 13.84 27.26
CA GLY A 124 -12.48 13.44 28.45
C GLY A 124 -11.00 13.22 28.15
N GLU A 125 -10.48 12.04 28.50
CA GLU A 125 -9.08 11.65 28.28
C GLU A 125 -8.77 11.16 26.85
N THR A 126 -9.74 11.22 25.93
CA THR A 126 -9.56 10.73 24.56
C THR A 126 -8.52 11.56 23.82
N SER A 127 -7.49 10.88 23.29
CA SER A 127 -6.44 11.48 22.48
C SER A 127 -6.72 11.31 20.98
N VAL A 128 -5.94 12.01 20.14
CA VAL A 128 -6.03 11.84 18.67
C VAL A 128 -5.69 10.40 18.25
N ARG A 129 -4.73 9.77 18.93
CA ARG A 129 -4.33 8.38 18.65
C ARG A 129 -5.47 7.38 18.86
N ASP A 130 -6.34 7.64 19.84
CA ASP A 130 -7.48 6.75 20.15
C ASP A 130 -8.55 6.79 19.05
N ILE A 131 -8.74 7.96 18.42
CA ILE A 131 -9.69 8.14 17.32
C ILE A 131 -9.09 7.71 15.98
N TRP A 132 -7.76 7.77 15.82
CA TRP A 132 -7.07 7.52 14.56
C TRP A 132 -7.39 6.16 13.93
N VAL A 133 -7.22 5.07 14.68
CA VAL A 133 -7.45 3.72 14.16
C VAL A 133 -8.92 3.50 13.78
N PRO A 134 -9.91 3.83 14.64
CA PRO A 134 -11.33 3.80 14.26
C PRO A 134 -11.63 4.65 13.03
N LEU A 135 -11.12 5.88 12.95
CA LEU A 135 -11.37 6.79 11.84
C LEU A 135 -10.87 6.21 10.51
N VAL A 136 -9.60 5.77 10.48
CA VAL A 136 -8.99 5.18 9.28
C VAL A 136 -9.65 3.85 8.93
N GLY A 137 -9.97 3.03 9.93
CA GLY A 137 -10.67 1.76 9.74
C GLY A 137 -12.08 1.93 9.18
N MET A 138 -12.86 2.87 9.71
CA MET A 138 -14.19 3.19 9.21
C MET A 138 -14.16 3.81 7.83
N SER A 139 -13.19 4.67 7.53
CA SER A 139 -12.99 5.20 6.19
C SER A 139 -12.70 4.06 5.19
N LEU A 140 -11.75 3.19 5.51
CA LEU A 140 -11.35 2.07 4.66
C LEU A 140 -12.48 1.05 4.43
N LEU A 141 -13.06 0.54 5.52
CA LEU A 141 -14.02 -0.57 5.47
C LEU A 141 -15.46 -0.10 5.24
N GLY A 142 -15.79 1.12 5.66
CA GLY A 142 -17.13 1.70 5.51
C GLY A 142 -17.33 2.46 4.21
N THR A 143 -16.25 2.96 3.58
CA THR A 143 -16.38 3.74 2.34
C THR A 143 -15.56 3.15 1.18
N HIS A 144 -14.23 3.08 1.29
CA HIS A 144 -13.35 2.72 0.16
C HIS A 144 -13.59 1.30 -0.36
N VAL A 145 -13.55 0.30 0.53
CA VAL A 145 -13.74 -1.11 0.16
C VAL A 145 -15.14 -1.36 -0.45
N PRO A 146 -16.25 -0.93 0.20
CA PRO A 146 -17.58 -1.07 -0.40
C PRO A 146 -17.69 -0.40 -1.76
N PHE A 147 -17.10 0.79 -1.93
CA PHE A 147 -17.12 1.51 -3.19
C PHE A 147 -16.45 0.72 -4.32
N CYS A 148 -15.23 0.21 -4.10
CA CYS A 148 -14.54 -0.65 -5.08
C CYS A 148 -15.36 -1.91 -5.39
N VAL A 149 -15.96 -2.55 -4.39
CA VAL A 149 -16.81 -3.74 -4.58
C VAL A 149 -18.03 -3.42 -5.44
N PHE A 150 -18.74 -2.32 -5.19
CA PHE A 150 -19.90 -1.93 -5.99
C PHE A 150 -19.52 -1.67 -7.45
N ASN A 151 -18.38 -1.02 -7.69
CA ASN A 151 -17.90 -0.75 -9.04
C ASN A 151 -17.52 -2.02 -9.79
N VAL A 152 -16.85 -2.98 -9.14
CA VAL A 152 -16.54 -4.29 -9.75
C VAL A 152 -17.81 -5.08 -10.06
N ILE A 153 -18.78 -5.12 -9.14
CA ILE A 153 -20.08 -5.77 -9.37
C ILE A 153 -20.79 -5.12 -10.56
N GLY A 154 -20.80 -3.77 -10.60
CA GLY A 154 -21.40 -3.01 -11.69
C GLY A 154 -20.74 -3.30 -13.04
N ALA A 155 -19.40 -3.32 -13.11
CA ALA A 155 -18.66 -3.64 -14.31
C ALA A 155 -18.95 -5.05 -14.81
N ARG A 156 -18.92 -6.06 -13.92
CA ARG A 156 -19.21 -7.45 -14.30
C ARG A 156 -20.64 -7.63 -14.80
N ARG A 157 -21.62 -7.00 -14.14
CA ARG A 157 -23.02 -7.04 -14.58
C ARG A 157 -23.20 -6.42 -15.97
N LYS A 158 -22.55 -5.28 -16.25
CA LYS A 158 -22.56 -4.65 -17.58
C LYS A 158 -21.95 -5.55 -18.66
N GLN A 159 -20.97 -6.37 -18.29
CA GLN A 159 -20.32 -7.34 -19.19
C GLN A 159 -21.09 -8.67 -19.28
N GLY A 160 -22.22 -8.85 -18.58
CA GLY A 160 -22.96 -10.11 -18.54
C GLY A 160 -22.24 -11.26 -17.83
N LEU A 161 -21.24 -10.95 -16.99
CA LEU A 161 -20.42 -11.94 -16.29
C LEU A 161 -21.00 -12.32 -14.91
N PRO A 162 -20.82 -13.57 -14.45
CA PRO A 162 -21.23 -13.98 -13.11
C PRO A 162 -20.44 -13.20 -12.05
N VAL A 163 -21.13 -12.75 -10.99
CA VAL A 163 -20.52 -11.94 -9.92
C VAL A 163 -19.81 -12.81 -8.89
N ALA A 164 -20.43 -13.89 -8.42
CA ALA A 164 -19.91 -14.68 -7.28
C ALA A 164 -18.43 -15.12 -7.40
N PRO A 165 -17.92 -15.60 -8.55
CA PRO A 165 -16.54 -16.05 -8.67
C PRO A 165 -15.49 -14.94 -8.44
N VAL A 166 -15.85 -13.67 -8.64
CA VAL A 166 -14.90 -12.55 -8.50
C VAL A 166 -14.39 -12.39 -7.07
N PHE A 167 -15.18 -12.81 -6.07
CA PHE A 167 -14.77 -12.70 -4.68
C PHE A 167 -13.66 -13.69 -4.29
N LEU A 168 -13.43 -14.74 -5.09
CA LEU A 168 -12.26 -15.60 -4.91
C LEU A 168 -10.95 -14.86 -5.19
N GLU A 169 -10.99 -13.78 -5.97
CA GLU A 169 -9.83 -12.94 -6.26
C GLU A 169 -9.37 -12.12 -5.05
N LEU A 170 -10.20 -12.03 -3.99
CA LEU A 170 -9.81 -11.42 -2.72
C LEU A 170 -8.89 -12.31 -1.88
N ALA A 171 -8.82 -13.61 -2.19
CA ALA A 171 -8.01 -14.59 -1.46
C ALA A 171 -6.55 -14.17 -1.20
N PRO A 172 -5.76 -13.68 -2.17
CA PRO A 172 -4.39 -13.24 -1.90
C PRO A 172 -4.31 -12.12 -0.85
N MET A 173 -5.23 -11.16 -0.87
CA MET A 173 -5.27 -10.08 0.11
C MET A 173 -5.74 -10.59 1.48
N THR A 174 -6.72 -11.49 1.51
CA THR A 174 -7.16 -12.16 2.75
C THR A 174 -6.01 -12.93 3.38
N VAL A 175 -5.27 -13.72 2.60
CA VAL A 175 -4.10 -14.45 3.09
C VAL A 175 -3.05 -13.48 3.62
N PHE A 176 -2.71 -12.42 2.87
CA PHE A 176 -1.76 -11.41 3.32
C PHE A 176 -2.16 -10.78 4.67
N SER A 177 -3.39 -10.28 4.79
CA SER A 177 -3.85 -9.62 6.02
C SER A 177 -3.97 -10.57 7.21
N VAL A 178 -4.60 -11.74 7.01
CA VAL A 178 -4.85 -12.69 8.11
C VAL A 178 -3.55 -13.28 8.63
N THR A 179 -2.59 -13.57 7.75
CA THR A 179 -1.29 -14.12 8.18
C THR A 179 -0.44 -13.10 8.92
N ILE A 180 -0.48 -11.82 8.55
CA ILE A 180 0.15 -10.74 9.32
C ILE A 180 -0.44 -10.68 10.73
N VAL A 181 -1.77 -10.67 10.85
CA VAL A 181 -2.45 -10.65 12.16
C VAL A 181 -2.12 -11.91 12.95
N ALA A 182 -2.11 -13.08 12.32
CA ALA A 182 -1.77 -14.33 12.97
C ALA A 182 -0.32 -14.36 13.46
N TRP A 183 0.62 -13.77 12.72
CA TRP A 183 2.03 -13.72 13.10
C TRP A 183 2.26 -12.67 14.20
N LEU A 184 2.03 -11.39 13.91
CA LEU A 184 2.34 -10.29 14.83
C LEU A 184 1.40 -10.25 16.04
N GLY A 185 0.15 -10.69 15.87
CA GLY A 185 -0.83 -10.79 16.96
C GLY A 185 -0.69 -12.08 17.79
N SER A 186 0.25 -12.97 17.47
CA SER A 186 0.53 -14.13 18.31
C SER A 186 1.16 -13.67 19.64
N PRO A 187 0.67 -14.14 20.81
CA PRO A 187 1.31 -13.84 22.09
C PRO A 187 2.73 -14.43 22.19
N TYR A 188 3.04 -15.42 21.33
CA TYR A 188 4.31 -16.11 21.24
C TYR A 188 5.28 -15.48 20.22
N SER A 189 4.84 -14.51 19.41
CA SER A 189 5.75 -13.75 18.55
C SER A 189 6.53 -12.74 19.39
N THR A 190 7.81 -12.59 19.08
CA THR A 190 8.70 -11.62 19.72
C THR A 190 8.93 -10.39 18.84
N LEU A 191 8.51 -10.39 17.57
CA LEU A 191 8.84 -9.33 16.61
C LEU A 191 8.44 -7.92 17.06
N MET A 192 7.23 -7.76 17.63
CA MET A 192 6.79 -6.46 18.13
C MET A 192 7.52 -6.06 19.43
N LYS A 193 7.77 -7.04 20.31
CA LYS A 193 8.46 -6.83 21.59
C LYS A 193 9.92 -6.42 21.41
N GLU A 194 10.59 -7.01 20.42
CA GLU A 194 12.00 -6.78 20.07
C GLU A 194 12.19 -5.67 19.00
N ASN A 195 11.16 -4.85 18.77
CA ASN A 195 11.21 -3.69 17.87
C ASN A 195 11.60 -4.02 16.40
N HIS A 196 11.12 -5.14 15.85
CA HIS A 196 11.39 -5.56 14.47
C HIS A 196 10.33 -5.10 13.44
N LEU A 197 9.46 -4.16 13.81
CA LEU A 197 8.37 -3.70 12.94
C LEU A 197 8.89 -3.05 11.63
N ILE A 198 9.99 -2.31 11.68
CA ILE A 198 10.58 -1.67 10.49
C ILE A 198 11.00 -2.73 9.48
N LEU A 199 11.79 -3.73 9.91
CA LEU A 199 12.23 -4.82 9.04
C LEU A 199 11.02 -5.61 8.48
N PHE A 200 10.01 -5.84 9.31
CA PHE A 200 8.78 -6.48 8.89
C PHE A 200 8.07 -5.70 7.78
N CYS A 201 7.91 -4.39 7.96
CA CYS A 201 7.28 -3.51 7.00
C CYS A 201 8.08 -3.38 5.69
N CYS A 202 9.41 -3.30 5.76
CA CYS A 202 10.28 -3.36 4.58
C CYS A 202 10.12 -4.67 3.81
N THR A 203 9.97 -5.79 4.53
CA THR A 203 9.68 -7.09 3.90
C THR A 203 8.29 -7.08 3.25
N MET A 204 7.27 -6.60 3.96
CA MET A 204 5.90 -6.55 3.45
C MET A 204 5.75 -5.62 2.25
N SER A 205 6.53 -4.55 2.17
CA SER A 205 6.60 -3.67 1.01
C SER A 205 6.89 -4.47 -0.27
N PHE A 206 7.94 -5.30 -0.29
CA PHE A 206 8.25 -6.14 -1.45
C PHE A 206 7.20 -7.23 -1.72
N VAL A 207 6.66 -7.84 -0.68
CA VAL A 207 5.67 -8.92 -0.79
C VAL A 207 4.36 -8.41 -1.36
N PHE A 208 3.86 -7.31 -0.81
CA PHE A 208 2.65 -6.62 -1.28
C PHE A 208 2.89 -6.01 -2.66
N GLY A 209 4.03 -5.34 -2.86
CA GLY A 209 4.37 -4.80 -4.17
C GLY A 209 4.40 -5.86 -5.25
N ARG A 210 4.88 -7.07 -4.95
CA ARG A 210 4.81 -8.20 -5.88
C ARG A 210 3.38 -8.63 -6.18
N LEU A 211 2.52 -8.69 -5.16
CA LEU A 211 1.10 -9.05 -5.30
C LEU A 211 0.40 -8.06 -6.24
N THR A 212 0.55 -6.76 -5.99
CA THR A 212 -0.09 -5.68 -6.75
C THR A 212 0.47 -5.58 -8.17
N THR A 213 1.79 -5.62 -8.34
CA THR A 213 2.42 -5.56 -9.68
C THR A 213 2.09 -6.76 -10.57
N LYS A 214 1.84 -7.96 -10.01
CA LYS A 214 1.28 -9.08 -10.79
C LYS A 214 -0.10 -8.75 -11.35
N MET A 215 -0.96 -8.16 -10.51
CA MET A 215 -2.32 -7.79 -10.90
C MET A 215 -2.33 -6.70 -11.97
N ILE A 216 -1.47 -5.67 -11.82
CA ILE A 216 -1.29 -4.62 -12.83
C ILE A 216 -0.78 -5.23 -14.14
N LEU A 217 0.25 -6.08 -14.09
CA LEU A 217 0.75 -6.74 -15.30
C LEU A 217 -0.33 -7.59 -15.98
N ALA A 218 -1.12 -8.34 -15.20
CA ALA A 218 -2.20 -9.15 -15.74
C ALA A 218 -3.28 -8.29 -16.42
N HIS A 219 -3.65 -7.17 -15.81
CA HIS A 219 -4.53 -6.18 -16.41
C HIS A 219 -3.98 -5.65 -17.75
N LEU A 220 -2.75 -5.13 -17.75
CA LEU A 220 -2.10 -4.53 -18.92
C LEU A 220 -1.95 -5.51 -20.08
N THR A 221 -1.74 -6.79 -19.78
CA THR A 221 -1.54 -7.85 -20.77
C THR A 221 -2.80 -8.69 -21.04
N ARG A 222 -3.94 -8.33 -20.42
CA ARG A 222 -5.22 -9.07 -20.50
C ARG A 222 -5.11 -10.55 -20.14
N GLN A 223 -4.28 -10.86 -19.14
CA GLN A 223 -4.13 -12.20 -18.58
C GLN A 223 -5.17 -12.47 -17.49
N PRO A 224 -5.43 -13.75 -17.16
CA PRO A 224 -6.28 -14.10 -16.02
C PRO A 224 -5.72 -13.59 -14.69
N PHE A 225 -6.60 -13.49 -13.70
CA PHE A 225 -6.28 -12.92 -12.39
C PHE A 225 -5.18 -13.74 -11.69
N PRO A 226 -4.13 -13.09 -11.14
CA PRO A 226 -3.05 -13.78 -10.45
C PRO A 226 -3.40 -14.05 -8.98
N TYR A 227 -3.94 -15.24 -8.69
CA TYR A 227 -4.35 -15.64 -7.32
C TYR A 227 -3.23 -15.82 -6.30
N TRP A 228 -1.97 -15.96 -6.72
CA TRP A 228 -0.86 -16.26 -5.80
C TRP A 228 0.47 -15.64 -6.21
N THR A 229 1.32 -15.37 -5.22
CA THR A 229 2.73 -15.05 -5.39
C THR A 229 3.57 -15.89 -4.44
N ALA A 230 4.73 -16.39 -4.91
CA ALA A 230 5.63 -17.22 -4.11
C ALA A 230 6.11 -16.51 -2.83
N MET A 231 6.10 -15.18 -2.82
CA MET A 231 6.44 -14.39 -1.64
C MET A 231 5.45 -14.52 -0.49
N LEU A 232 4.23 -15.02 -0.70
CA LEU A 232 3.30 -15.28 0.42
C LEU A 232 3.68 -16.52 1.23
N TRP A 233 4.48 -17.45 0.68
CA TRP A 233 4.83 -18.68 1.40
C TRP A 233 5.57 -18.44 2.70
N PRO A 234 6.64 -17.62 2.76
CA PRO A 234 7.30 -17.37 4.03
C PRO A 234 6.45 -16.54 5.00
N LEU A 235 5.50 -15.72 4.51
CA LEU A 235 4.54 -15.04 5.38
C LEU A 235 3.62 -16.03 6.11
N VAL A 236 3.03 -16.96 5.36
CA VAL A 236 2.25 -18.07 5.92
C VAL A 236 3.10 -18.90 6.86
N GLY A 237 4.34 -19.22 6.47
CA GLY A 237 5.28 -19.96 7.29
C GLY A 237 5.58 -19.27 8.62
N GLY A 238 5.84 -17.96 8.61
CA GLY A 238 6.09 -17.18 9.82
C GLY A 238 4.88 -17.18 10.76
N ALA A 239 3.67 -17.02 10.21
CA ALA A 239 2.44 -17.12 10.97
C ALA A 239 2.24 -18.51 11.59
N VAL A 240 2.55 -19.59 10.88
CA VAL A 240 2.49 -20.95 11.42
C VAL A 240 3.52 -21.14 12.52
N LEU A 241 4.78 -20.76 12.29
CA LEU A 241 5.88 -20.87 13.25
C LEU A 241 5.57 -20.12 14.55
N ALA A 242 5.08 -18.87 14.46
CA ALA A 242 4.70 -18.06 15.61
C ALA A 242 3.53 -18.64 16.42
N ASN A 243 2.80 -19.63 15.89
CA ASN A 243 1.63 -20.22 16.54
C ASN A 243 1.79 -21.71 16.85
N LEU A 244 2.96 -22.29 16.61
CA LEU A 244 3.32 -23.65 17.02
C LEU A 244 3.03 -23.96 18.51
N PRO A 245 3.24 -23.03 19.46
CA PRO A 245 2.89 -23.28 20.86
C PRO A 245 1.42 -23.56 21.14
N ARG A 246 0.50 -23.10 20.28
CA ARG A 246 -0.94 -23.39 20.44
C ARG A 246 -1.28 -24.85 20.21
N ILE A 247 -0.41 -25.61 19.57
CA ILE A 247 -0.59 -27.03 19.24
C ILE A 247 0.48 -27.92 19.91
N GLY A 248 1.15 -27.42 20.97
CA GLY A 248 2.02 -28.22 21.83
C GLY A 248 3.50 -28.25 21.46
N PHE A 249 3.95 -27.48 20.46
CA PHE A 249 5.37 -27.34 20.12
C PHE A 249 6.05 -26.20 20.89
N PRO A 250 7.39 -26.20 21.05
CA PRO A 250 8.08 -25.11 21.74
C PRO A 250 7.97 -23.78 20.97
N GLN A 251 7.95 -22.68 21.71
CA GLN A 251 8.03 -21.33 21.15
C GLN A 251 9.41 -21.11 20.49
N LEU A 252 9.43 -20.42 19.35
CA LEU A 252 10.68 -20.00 18.73
C LEU A 252 11.39 -18.97 19.62
N SER A 253 12.71 -19.11 19.76
CA SER A 253 13.52 -18.05 20.36
C SER A 253 13.44 -16.76 19.54
N ALA A 254 13.58 -15.61 20.19
CA ALA A 254 13.57 -14.31 19.53
C ALA A 254 14.62 -14.21 18.40
N THR A 255 15.81 -14.77 18.62
CA THR A 255 16.88 -14.81 17.63
C THR A 255 16.49 -15.60 16.38
N LEU A 256 15.86 -16.76 16.53
CA LEU A 256 15.43 -17.58 15.40
C LEU A 256 14.29 -16.90 14.62
N GLU A 257 13.33 -16.28 15.31
CA GLU A 257 12.26 -15.52 14.66
C GLU A 257 12.80 -14.32 13.86
N ALA A 258 13.79 -13.61 14.43
CA ALA A 258 14.46 -12.51 13.74
C ALA A 258 15.28 -12.98 12.53
N TYR A 259 16.01 -14.10 12.63
CA TYR A 259 16.73 -14.68 11.48
C TYR A 259 15.78 -15.15 10.39
N TYR A 260 14.63 -15.72 10.75
CA TYR A 260 13.59 -16.06 9.79
C TYR A 260 13.10 -14.82 9.04
N LEU A 261 12.85 -13.72 9.76
CA LEU A 261 12.43 -12.45 9.15
C LEU A 261 13.52 -11.86 8.23
N TRP A 262 14.78 -11.88 8.63
CA TRP A 262 15.89 -11.43 7.76
C TRP A 262 16.05 -12.29 6.51
N ALA A 263 15.97 -13.61 6.64
CA ALA A 263 16.01 -14.52 5.49
C ALA A 263 14.84 -14.25 4.54
N TYR A 264 13.65 -13.99 5.10
CA TYR A 264 12.48 -13.62 4.33
C TYR A 264 12.66 -12.26 3.62
N PHE A 265 13.20 -11.25 4.29
CA PHE A 265 13.52 -9.97 3.69
C PHE A 265 14.43 -10.14 2.46
N VAL A 266 15.56 -10.84 2.61
CA VAL A 266 16.50 -11.09 1.52
C VAL A 266 15.81 -11.83 0.37
N PHE A 267 15.03 -12.86 0.68
CA PHE A 267 14.26 -13.60 -0.31
C PHE A 267 13.28 -12.71 -1.08
N ALA A 268 12.49 -11.89 -0.39
CA ALA A 268 11.51 -10.99 -0.99
C ALA A 268 12.20 -9.94 -1.88
N THR A 269 13.29 -9.34 -1.40
CA THR A 269 14.10 -8.37 -2.16
C THR A 269 14.64 -8.99 -3.45
N VAL A 270 15.33 -10.13 -3.37
CA VAL A 270 15.93 -10.78 -4.55
C VAL A 270 14.87 -11.14 -5.59
N LEU A 271 13.76 -11.75 -5.17
CA LEU A 271 12.70 -12.14 -6.09
C LEU A 271 11.98 -10.94 -6.70
N TYR A 272 11.79 -9.85 -5.95
CA TYR A 272 11.15 -8.63 -6.45
C TYR A 272 12.00 -7.98 -7.54
N PHE A 273 13.27 -7.70 -7.25
CA PHE A 273 14.17 -7.04 -8.21
C PHE A 273 14.47 -7.90 -9.42
N ARG A 274 14.63 -9.23 -9.25
CA ARG A 274 14.76 -10.14 -10.39
C ARG A 274 13.53 -10.07 -11.30
N TRP A 275 12.34 -10.10 -10.71
CA TRP A 275 11.10 -10.01 -11.50
C TRP A 275 10.97 -8.67 -12.21
N ALA A 276 11.22 -7.56 -11.50
CA ALA A 276 11.15 -6.22 -12.05
C ALA A 276 12.12 -6.08 -13.25
N PHE A 277 13.36 -6.54 -13.10
CA PHE A 277 14.35 -6.55 -14.18
C PHE A 277 13.85 -7.33 -15.41
N ILE A 278 13.32 -8.54 -15.22
CA ILE A 278 12.85 -9.36 -16.34
C ILE A 278 11.66 -8.70 -17.06
N VAL A 279 10.66 -8.23 -16.31
CA VAL A 279 9.44 -7.67 -16.90
C VAL A 279 9.68 -6.33 -17.57
N VAL A 280 10.44 -5.43 -16.91
CA VAL A 280 10.80 -4.14 -17.51
C VAL A 280 11.53 -4.35 -18.82
N ASN A 281 12.55 -5.21 -18.85
CA ASN A 281 13.30 -5.50 -20.08
C ASN A 281 12.43 -6.15 -21.15
N ALA A 282 11.53 -7.08 -20.79
CA ALA A 282 10.62 -7.70 -21.74
C ALA A 282 9.68 -6.68 -22.40
N ILE A 283 9.11 -5.76 -21.61
CA ILE A 283 8.24 -4.70 -22.13
C ILE A 283 9.03 -3.69 -22.97
N CYS A 284 10.22 -3.27 -22.51
CA CYS A 284 11.12 -2.41 -23.26
C CYS A 284 11.46 -3.00 -24.64
N ASN A 285 11.86 -4.27 -24.68
CA ASN A 285 12.21 -4.97 -25.92
C ASN A 285 10.99 -5.09 -26.86
N PHE A 286 9.80 -5.37 -26.31
CA PHE A 286 8.59 -5.48 -27.12
C PHE A 286 8.14 -4.13 -27.71
N LEU A 287 8.21 -3.05 -26.91
CA LEU A 287 7.79 -1.71 -27.33
C LEU A 287 8.88 -0.94 -28.10
N GLY A 288 10.12 -1.42 -28.11
CA GLY A 288 11.25 -0.71 -28.69
C GLY A 288 11.61 0.59 -27.94
N ILE A 289 11.41 0.61 -26.62
CA ILE A 289 11.69 1.78 -25.76
C ILE A 289 12.70 1.44 -24.68
N ASN A 290 13.37 2.46 -24.14
CA ASN A 290 14.24 2.31 -22.96
C ASN A 290 13.47 2.71 -21.70
N ALA A 291 13.70 2.00 -20.59
CA ALA A 291 13.18 2.41 -19.30
C ALA A 291 13.78 3.77 -18.89
N LEU A 292 12.95 4.62 -18.30
CA LEU A 292 13.34 5.92 -17.72
C LEU A 292 14.01 6.91 -18.72
N THR A 293 13.93 6.66 -20.03
CA THR A 293 14.58 7.49 -21.05
C THR A 293 13.64 7.77 -22.21
N ILE A 294 13.41 9.05 -22.52
CA ILE A 294 12.68 9.44 -23.74
C ILE A 294 13.62 9.35 -24.95
N PRO A 295 13.25 8.65 -26.04
CA PRO A 295 14.08 8.58 -27.25
C PRO A 295 14.42 9.97 -27.82
N LYS A 296 15.65 10.15 -28.30
CA LYS A 296 16.15 11.45 -28.79
C LYS A 296 15.29 12.01 -29.93
N ASP A 297 14.81 11.17 -30.83
CA ASP A 297 13.96 11.59 -31.95
C ASP A 297 12.62 12.16 -31.48
N LYS A 298 12.02 11.55 -30.44
CA LYS A 298 10.84 12.07 -29.76
C LYS A 298 11.12 13.42 -29.09
N GLN A 299 12.29 13.59 -28.46
CA GLN A 299 12.68 14.88 -27.87
C GLN A 299 12.78 15.98 -28.93
N ILE A 300 13.41 15.68 -30.07
CA ILE A 300 13.56 16.63 -31.19
C ILE A 300 12.18 16.97 -31.78
N ALA A 301 11.33 15.97 -32.01
CA ALA A 301 9.97 16.17 -32.52
C ALA A 301 9.14 17.04 -31.57
N ASN A 302 9.17 16.78 -30.27
CA ASN A 302 8.47 17.58 -29.26
C ASN A 302 8.99 19.02 -29.21
N LYS A 303 10.30 19.22 -29.34
CA LYS A 303 10.91 20.57 -29.39
C LYS A 303 10.40 21.34 -30.62
N ARG A 304 10.43 20.72 -31.80
CA ARG A 304 9.91 21.32 -33.04
C ARG A 304 8.43 21.69 -32.92
N ALA A 305 7.60 20.80 -32.37
CA ALA A 305 6.18 21.07 -32.16
C ALA A 305 5.94 22.23 -31.18
N HIS A 306 6.73 22.31 -30.11
CA HIS A 306 6.66 23.40 -29.15
C HIS A 306 7.09 24.74 -29.75
N ASP A 307 8.17 24.75 -30.52
CA ASP A 307 8.67 25.95 -31.20
C ASP A 307 7.65 26.45 -32.25
N ALA A 308 7.01 25.53 -32.99
CA ALA A 308 5.93 25.86 -33.92
C ALA A 308 4.70 26.45 -33.22
N ALA A 309 4.32 25.92 -32.05
CA ALA A 309 3.19 26.43 -31.28
C ALA A 309 3.42 27.82 -30.65
N LYS A 310 4.67 28.31 -30.59
CA LYS A 310 4.99 29.68 -30.14
C LYS A 310 4.90 30.73 -31.26
N LEU A 311 4.88 30.29 -32.51
CA LEU A 311 4.81 31.15 -33.70
C LEU A 311 3.36 31.47 -34.10
N HIS A 312 2.38 30.87 -33.44
CA HIS A 312 0.94 31.07 -33.61
C HIS A 312 0.32 31.57 -32.31
#